data_AF-A0A2G1Z9X5-F1
#
_entry.id   AF-A0A2G1Z9X5-F1
#
_cell.length_a   1.000
_cell.length_b   1.000
_cell.length_c   1.000
_cell.angle_alpha   90.00
_cell.angle_beta   90.00
_cell.angle_gamma   90.00
#
_symmetry.space_group_name_H-M   'P 1'
#
loop_
_entity.id
_entity.type
_entity.pdbx_description
1 polymer ?
#
loop_
_entity_poly.entity_id
_entity_poly.type
_entity_poly.pdbx_seq_one_letter_code
_entity_poly.pdbx_strand_id
1 'polypeptide(L)' 'MAKNKTAFVCNECGQDFPRWQGQCSACTEWNTITEVRLGSIKSAGSSVSGYAGAVGGGSK' A
#
# COMPACT_ATOMS: atom_id res chain seq x y z
N MET A 1 14.61 -5.10 -10.63
CA MET A 1 13.85 -3.90 -11.07
C MET A 1 12.37 -4.14 -10.84
N ALA A 2 11.88 -3.76 -9.65
CA ALA A 2 10.46 -3.89 -9.32
C ALA A 2 9.69 -2.90 -10.20
N LYS A 3 8.86 -3.42 -11.11
CA LYS A 3 7.96 -2.58 -11.91
C LYS A 3 7.04 -1.87 -10.93
N ASN A 4 7.24 -0.57 -10.72
CA ASN A 4 6.28 0.27 -10.00
C ASN A 4 4.96 0.19 -10.76
N LYS A 5 4.03 -0.63 -10.27
CA LYS A 5 2.69 -0.72 -10.82
C LYS A 5 1.95 0.54 -10.39
N THR A 6 1.73 1.46 -11.31
CA THR A 6 0.74 2.53 -11.17
C THR A 6 -0.64 1.94 -11.43
N ALA A 7 -1.56 2.11 -10.49
CA ALA A 7 -2.97 1.85 -10.68
C ALA A 7 -3.71 3.19 -10.73
N PHE A 8 -4.83 3.26 -11.43
CA PHE A 8 -5.68 4.45 -11.44
C PHE A 8 -7.01 4.08 -10.80
N VAL A 9 -7.54 4.86 -9.87
CA VAL A 9 -8.77 4.54 -9.14
C VAL A 9 -9.72 5.73 -9.22
N CYS A 10 -11.00 5.50 -9.50
CA CYS A 10 -12.01 6.54 -9.45
C CYS A 10 -12.41 6.86 -8.01
N ASN A 11 -12.38 8.14 -7.61
CA ASN A 11 -12.76 8.58 -6.27
C ASN A 11 -14.28 8.50 -6.01
N GLU A 12 -15.10 8.63 -7.05
CA GLU A 12 -16.58 8.64 -6.92
C GLU A 12 -17.17 7.22 -6.81
N CYS A 13 -16.69 6.29 -7.62
CA CYS A 13 -17.25 4.92 -7.67
C CYS A 13 -16.29 3.83 -7.18
N GLY A 14 -15.01 4.15 -6.93
CA GLY A 14 -14.02 3.20 -6.46
C GLY A 14 -13.47 2.24 -7.52
N GLN A 15 -13.82 2.42 -8.81
CA GLN A 15 -13.40 1.51 -9.88
C GLN A 15 -11.93 1.71 -10.25
N ASP A 16 -11.17 0.62 -10.39
CA ASP A 16 -9.76 0.62 -10.77
C ASP A 16 -9.53 0.42 -12.27
N PHE A 17 -8.62 1.22 -12.83
CA PHE A 17 -8.26 1.24 -14.24
C PHE A 17 -6.75 0.99 -14.42
N PRO A 18 -6.36 0.25 -15.47
CA PRO A 18 -4.95 -0.01 -15.78
C PRO A 18 -4.25 1.18 -16.46
N ARG A 19 -5.00 2.20 -16.89
CA ARG A 19 -4.48 3.42 -17.54
C ARG A 19 -5.37 4.62 -17.24
N TRP A 20 -4.82 5.83 -17.31
CA TRP A 20 -5.60 7.07 -17.20
C TRP A 20 -6.49 7.27 -18.42
N GLN A 21 -7.76 7.62 -18.21
CA GLN A 21 -8.75 7.79 -19.29
C GLN A 21 -9.44 9.17 -19.28
N GLY A 22 -9.23 9.99 -18.25
CA GLY A 22 -9.89 11.29 -18.05
C GLY A 22 -11.36 11.19 -17.61
N GLN A 23 -12.10 10.25 -18.19
CA GLN A 23 -13.48 9.93 -17.86
C GLN A 23 -13.62 8.53 -17.25
N CYS A 24 -14.37 8.43 -16.17
CA CYS A 24 -14.73 7.18 -15.50
C CYS A 24 -15.73 6.38 -16.34
N SER A 25 -15.42 5.15 -16.76
CA SER A 25 -16.36 4.32 -17.55
C SER A 25 -17.47 3.67 -16.71
N ALA A 26 -17.36 3.66 -15.38
CA ALA A 26 -18.37 3.11 -14.48
C ALA A 26 -19.42 4.15 -14.04
N CYS A 27 -18.99 5.40 -13.90
CA CYS A 27 -19.77 6.51 -13.34
C CYS A 27 -19.95 7.69 -14.30
N THR A 28 -19.30 7.65 -15.47
CA THR A 28 -19.33 8.70 -16.51
C THR A 28 -18.80 10.08 -16.10
N GLU A 29 -18.32 10.20 -14.85
CA GLU A 29 -17.78 11.43 -14.30
C GLU A 29 -16.37 11.73 -14.82
N TRP A 30 -16.06 13.02 -14.96
CA TRP A 30 -14.77 13.51 -15.43
C TRP A 30 -13.91 13.98 -14.25
N ASN A 31 -12.59 13.87 -14.37
CA ASN A 31 -11.62 14.32 -13.34
C ASN A 31 -11.71 13.59 -11.99
N THR A 32 -12.36 12.44 -11.94
CA THR A 32 -12.50 11.64 -10.71
C THR A 32 -11.45 10.52 -10.59
N ILE A 33 -10.73 10.24 -11.68
CA ILE A 33 -9.68 9.21 -11.72
C ILE A 33 -8.42 9.76 -11.04
N THR A 34 -7.96 9.08 -10.00
CA THR A 34 -6.76 9.42 -9.22
C THR A 34 -5.69 8.36 -9.41
N GLU A 35 -4.42 8.75 -9.56
CA GLU A 35 -3.33 7.78 -9.62
C GLU A 35 -2.99 7.25 -8.22
N VAL A 36 -2.91 5.93 -8.08
CA VAL A 36 -2.47 5.24 -6.88
C VAL A 36 -1.15 4.56 -7.19
N ARG A 37 -0.09 5.09 -6.58
CA ARG A 37 1.21 4.45 -6.58
C ARG A 37 1.14 3.32 -5.57
N LEU A 38 1.03 2.08 -6.06
CA LEU A 38 1.33 0.88 -5.26
C LEU A 38 2.84 0.83 -5.08
N GLY A 39 3.39 1.84 -4.39
CA GLY A 39 4.70 1.73 -3.79
C GLY A 39 4.61 0.53 -2.88
N SER A 40 5.52 -0.44 -3.09
CA SER A 40 5.66 -1.59 -2.20
C SER A 40 5.55 -1.04 -0.79
N ILE A 41 4.42 -1.33 -0.12
CA ILE A 41 4.36 -1.23 1.32
C ILE A 41 5.40 -2.26 1.69
N LYS A 42 6.64 -1.80 1.88
CA LYS A 42 7.65 -2.49 2.65
C LYS A 42 6.86 -2.76 3.90
N SER A 43 6.35 -3.98 4.03
CA SER A 43 5.71 -4.43 5.24
C SER A 43 6.69 -3.98 6.30
N ALA A 44 6.29 -2.97 7.06
CA ALA A 44 6.97 -2.61 8.28
C ALA A 44 6.65 -3.82 9.16
N GLY A 45 7.37 -4.92 8.88
CA GLY A 45 7.40 -6.12 9.66
C GLY A 45 7.88 -5.60 10.98
N SER A 46 6.92 -5.50 11.89
CA SER A 46 7.07 -4.99 13.22
C SER A 46 8.38 -5.50 13.80
N SER A 47 9.31 -4.59 14.01
CA SER A 47 10.48 -4.79 14.83
C SER A 47 9.98 -5.07 16.25
N VAL A 48 9.63 -6.32 16.53
CA VAL A 48 9.38 -6.84 17.87
C VAL A 48 10.11 -8.16 18.01
N SER A 49 11.42 -8.14 17.76
CA SER A 49 12.32 -9.11 18.36
C SER A 49 12.60 -8.63 19.77
N GLY A 50 11.79 -9.12 20.70
CA GLY A 50 11.84 -8.78 22.11
C GLY A 50 13.21 -9.05 22.74
N TYR A 51 13.64 -8.13 23.60
CA TYR A 51 14.66 -8.39 24.60
C TYR A 51 14.04 -9.35 25.64
N ALA A 52 14.16 -10.65 25.42
CA ALA A 52 13.91 -11.62 26.48
C ALA A 52 15.00 -11.39 27.54
N GLY A 53 14.55 -10.94 28.70
CA GLY A 53 15.38 -10.34 29.74
C GLY A 53 16.55 -11.19 30.20
N ALA A 54 17.66 -10.49 30.46
CA ALA A 54 18.68 -10.93 31.38
C ALA A 54 18.05 -11.14 32.76
N VAL A 55 17.76 -12.39 33.11
CA VAL A 55 17.66 -12.78 34.52
C VAL A 55 19.06 -13.23 34.95
N GLY A 56 19.75 -12.34 35.64
CA GLY A 56 20.91 -12.71 36.43
C GLY A 56 20.50 -13.61 37.59
N GLY A 57 21.41 -14.50 37.99
CA GLY A 57 21.44 -15.05 39.34
C GLY A 57 21.57 -16.57 39.42
N GLY A 58 22.74 -17.04 39.87
CA GLY A 58 22.82 -18.29 40.63
C GLY A 58 23.91 -19.27 40.21
N SER A 59 25.12 -19.04 40.71
CA SER A 59 26.19 -20.05 40.79
C SER A 59 25.77 -21.23 41.65
N LYS A 60 25.98 -22.46 41.16
CA LYS A 60 26.41 -23.61 41.95
C LYS A 60 27.10 -24.64 41.08
#